data_AF-A0AB38JBV7-F1
#
_entry.id   AF-A0AB38JBV7-F1
#
_cell.length_a   1.000
_cell.length_b   1.000
_cell.length_c   1.000
_cell.angle_alpha   90.00
_cell.angle_beta   90.00
_cell.angle_gamma   90.00
#
_symmetry.space_group_name_H-M   'P 1'
#
loop_
_entity.id
_entity.type
_entity.pdbx_description
1 polymer ?
#
loop_
_entity_poly.entity_id
_entity_poly.type
_entity_poly.pdbx_seq_one_letter_code
_entity_poly.pdbx_strand_id
1 'polypeptide(L)'
;MGIAEPFDVESYRRSAHGSLRDHFSIREFEEAPLDREAIVASAYLRALEHAAVVRVLPLARAHPDPRVRSFATTWAAERHRIADALGEVLAASPRIRGVETGPAEPVVRSRVLRDRSSRLLAGPIALALAVDAQIALHAYRRLARLSLHPEMERLAETVAAILERHADFFGELAADTIGRPLRRRIVAAAVLAAVRLPVGEAALPEELAREGRELVFGRDDGGLDGIDAGVVALYALPCTAARRLLRPHRTLPLRAAVQAGRVGADVVAGVRELRSLVAD
;
A
#
# COMPACT_ATOMS: atom_id res chain seq x y z
N MET A 1 18.62 17.91 -15.52
CA MET A 1 17.69 16.96 -14.89
C MET A 1 18.37 15.60 -14.99
N GLY A 2 18.95 15.10 -13.90
CA GLY A 2 19.66 13.82 -13.93
C GLY A 2 18.68 12.72 -14.31
N ILE A 3 19.04 11.91 -15.30
CA ILE A 3 18.26 10.74 -15.68
C ILE A 3 18.42 9.78 -14.49
N ALA A 4 17.38 9.62 -13.68
CA ALA A 4 17.38 8.58 -12.65
C ALA A 4 17.57 7.23 -13.37
N GLU A 5 18.52 6.43 -12.91
CA GLU A 5 18.74 5.10 -13.50
C GLU A 5 17.49 4.24 -13.29
N PRO A 6 17.04 3.50 -14.31
CA PRO A 6 15.90 2.59 -14.18
C PRO A 6 16.15 1.53 -13.11
N PHE A 7 15.09 1.13 -12.41
CA PHE A 7 15.12 0.12 -11.36
C PHE A 7 15.65 -1.21 -11.88
N ASP A 8 16.81 -1.61 -11.37
CA ASP A 8 17.45 -2.88 -11.69
C ASP A 8 16.82 -4.03 -10.89
N VAL A 9 15.87 -4.71 -11.53
CA VAL A 9 15.17 -5.86 -10.96
C VAL A 9 16.13 -7.02 -10.63
N GLU A 10 17.21 -7.20 -11.39
CA GLU A 10 18.15 -8.30 -11.14
C GLU A 10 19.07 -7.98 -9.98
N SER A 11 19.55 -6.75 -9.86
CA SER A 11 20.26 -6.29 -8.65
C SER A 11 19.38 -6.38 -7.41
N TYR A 12 18.11 -5.95 -7.51
CA TYR A 12 17.14 -6.08 -6.42
C TYR A 12 16.95 -7.55 -6.01
N ARG A 13 16.82 -8.46 -6.97
CA ARG A 13 16.66 -9.90 -6.68
C ARG A 13 17.88 -10.51 -6.01
N ARG A 14 19.10 -10.07 -6.39
CA ARG A 14 20.37 -10.52 -5.78
C ARG A 14 20.59 -9.96 -4.37
N SER A 15 20.07 -8.77 -4.09
CA SER A 15 20.20 -8.08 -2.80
C SER A 15 18.96 -8.23 -1.89
N ALA A 16 18.03 -9.10 -2.27
CA ALA A 16 16.84 -9.38 -1.48
C ALA A 16 17.22 -9.97 -0.12
N HIS A 17 16.58 -9.48 0.94
CA HIS A 17 16.90 -9.94 2.29
C HIS A 17 16.52 -11.41 2.46
N GLY A 18 17.46 -12.22 2.94
CA GLY A 18 17.29 -13.66 3.16
C GLY A 18 16.48 -13.98 4.41
N SER A 19 16.97 -13.57 5.57
CA SER A 19 16.26 -13.63 6.85
C SER A 19 16.31 -12.25 7.49
N LEU A 20 15.22 -11.81 8.11
CA LEU A 20 15.24 -10.58 8.92
C LEU A 20 15.74 -10.85 10.34
N ARG A 21 15.88 -12.12 10.74
CA ARG A 21 16.28 -12.56 12.08
C ARG A 21 17.60 -11.94 12.53
N ASP A 22 18.54 -11.76 11.61
CA ASP A 22 19.88 -11.28 11.92
C ASP A 22 19.92 -9.76 12.19
N HIS A 23 18.79 -9.07 11.98
CA HIS A 23 18.67 -7.63 12.16
C HIS A 23 18.06 -7.21 13.51
N PHE A 24 17.59 -8.17 14.32
CA PHE A 24 17.01 -7.88 15.64
C PHE A 24 17.11 -9.06 16.62
N SER A 25 17.23 -8.76 17.91
CA SER A 25 17.33 -9.77 18.97
C SER A 25 15.95 -10.17 19.52
N ILE A 26 15.61 -11.47 19.51
CA ILE A 26 14.39 -11.97 20.22
C ILE A 26 14.59 -11.87 21.71
N ARG A 27 15.81 -12.15 22.19
CA ARG A 27 16.09 -12.20 23.63
C ARG A 27 15.72 -10.89 24.31
N GLU A 28 15.96 -9.76 23.64
CA GLU A 28 15.59 -8.44 24.19
C GLU A 28 14.06 -8.28 24.28
N PHE A 29 13.27 -8.83 23.33
CA PHE A 29 11.80 -8.86 23.44
C PHE A 29 11.30 -9.81 24.53
N GLU A 30 12.05 -10.86 24.87
CA GLU A 30 11.72 -11.75 25.99
C GLU A 30 12.02 -11.07 27.34
N GLU A 31 13.14 -10.34 27.42
CA GLU A 31 13.57 -9.59 28.62
C GLU A 31 12.71 -8.33 28.84
N ALA A 32 12.34 -7.64 27.77
CA ALA A 32 11.49 -6.45 27.76
C ALA A 32 10.30 -6.62 26.76
N PRO A 33 9.24 -7.34 27.16
CA PRO A 33 8.07 -7.55 26.33
C PRO A 33 7.42 -6.28 25.81
N LEU A 34 6.86 -6.38 24.60
CA LEU A 34 6.01 -5.33 24.05
C LEU A 34 4.76 -5.10 24.92
N ASP A 35 4.31 -3.85 24.96
CA ASP A 35 3.02 -3.51 25.55
C ASP A 35 1.85 -3.92 24.64
N ARG A 36 0.62 -3.73 25.13
CA ARG A 36 -0.59 -4.12 24.39
C ARG A 36 -0.74 -3.41 23.06
N GLU A 37 -0.43 -2.13 23.02
CA GLU A 37 -0.60 -1.32 21.82
C GLU A 37 0.38 -1.77 20.73
N ALA A 38 1.64 -1.98 21.10
CA ALA A 38 2.65 -2.52 20.20
C ALA A 38 2.32 -3.95 19.73
N ILE A 39 1.83 -4.83 20.62
CA ILE A 39 1.38 -6.19 20.23
C ILE A 39 0.25 -6.13 19.20
N VAL A 40 -0.78 -5.30 19.43
CA VAL A 40 -1.92 -5.18 18.50
C VAL A 40 -1.46 -4.58 17.16
N ALA A 41 -0.63 -3.54 17.19
CA ALA A 41 -0.07 -2.94 15.98
C ALA A 41 0.79 -3.94 15.19
N SER A 42 1.65 -4.72 15.85
CA SER A 42 2.45 -5.77 15.23
C SER A 42 1.58 -6.89 14.64
N ALA A 43 0.52 -7.33 15.35
CA ALA A 43 -0.41 -8.34 14.84
C ALA A 43 -1.18 -7.83 13.60
N TYR A 44 -1.62 -6.57 13.63
CA TYR A 44 -2.27 -5.92 12.50
C TYR A 44 -1.35 -5.83 11.28
N LEU A 45 -0.10 -5.34 11.46
CA LEU A 45 0.86 -5.24 10.35
C LEU A 45 1.20 -6.63 9.80
N ARG A 46 1.45 -7.62 10.65
CA ARG A 46 1.68 -9.00 10.22
C ARG A 46 0.54 -9.53 9.36
N ALA A 47 -0.70 -9.29 9.76
CA ALA A 47 -1.87 -9.72 9.00
C ALA A 47 -1.99 -8.97 7.66
N LEU A 48 -1.68 -7.67 7.63
CA LEU A 48 -1.60 -6.89 6.39
C LEU A 48 -0.54 -7.41 5.42
N GLU A 49 0.64 -7.78 5.90
CA GLU A 49 1.71 -8.35 5.07
C GLU A 49 1.22 -9.58 4.29
N HIS A 50 0.62 -10.55 5.00
CA HIS A 50 0.04 -11.74 4.37
C HIS A 50 -1.12 -11.40 3.41
N ALA A 51 -2.05 -10.55 3.84
CA ALA A 51 -3.22 -10.20 3.05
C ALA A 51 -2.84 -9.45 1.75
N ALA A 52 -1.84 -8.58 1.81
CA ALA A 52 -1.29 -7.91 0.64
C ALA A 52 -0.73 -8.92 -0.37
N VAL A 53 0.06 -9.90 0.08
CA VAL A 53 0.63 -10.92 -0.82
C VAL A 53 -0.48 -11.74 -1.48
N VAL A 54 -1.46 -12.21 -0.72
CA VAL A 54 -2.60 -12.96 -1.27
C VAL A 54 -3.37 -12.15 -2.31
N ARG A 55 -3.51 -10.84 -2.11
CA ARG A 55 -4.26 -9.96 -3.01
C ARG A 55 -3.51 -9.62 -4.29
N VAL A 56 -2.21 -9.38 -4.20
CA VAL A 56 -1.40 -8.79 -5.28
C VAL A 56 -0.63 -9.84 -6.07
N LEU A 57 -0.10 -10.88 -5.42
CA LEU A 57 0.79 -11.85 -6.07
C LEU A 57 0.16 -12.56 -7.29
N PRO A 58 -1.11 -13.00 -7.26
CA PRO A 58 -1.73 -13.60 -8.44
C PRO A 58 -1.81 -12.63 -9.63
N LEU A 59 -2.07 -11.34 -9.37
CA LEU A 59 -2.14 -10.31 -10.40
C LEU A 59 -0.75 -10.01 -10.98
N ALA A 60 0.25 -9.89 -10.10
CA ALA A 60 1.63 -9.62 -10.50
C ALA A 60 2.24 -10.78 -11.31
N ARG A 61 1.96 -12.05 -10.93
CA ARG A 61 2.38 -13.24 -11.69
C ARG A 61 1.71 -13.34 -13.06
N ALA A 62 0.48 -12.87 -13.19
CA ALA A 62 -0.26 -12.84 -14.45
C ALA A 62 0.04 -11.59 -15.30
N HIS A 63 0.89 -10.68 -14.83
CA HIS A 63 1.15 -9.41 -15.50
C HIS A 63 1.85 -9.62 -16.86
N PRO A 64 1.50 -8.89 -17.93
CA PRO A 64 2.12 -9.05 -19.24
C PRO A 64 3.61 -8.65 -19.27
N ASP A 65 4.03 -7.72 -18.42
CA ASP A 65 5.41 -7.27 -18.32
C ASP A 65 6.29 -8.30 -17.57
N PRO A 66 7.37 -8.84 -18.18
CA PRO A 66 8.31 -9.75 -17.51
C PRO A 66 9.03 -9.13 -16.30
N ARG A 67 9.29 -7.81 -16.27
CA ARG A 67 9.91 -7.12 -15.12
C ARG A 67 9.04 -7.27 -13.88
N VAL A 68 7.73 -7.04 -14.03
CA VAL A 68 6.74 -7.19 -12.95
C VAL A 68 6.66 -8.63 -12.47
N ARG A 69 6.65 -9.61 -13.39
CA ARG A 69 6.64 -11.03 -13.00
C ARG A 69 7.90 -11.43 -12.24
N SER A 70 9.07 -10.96 -12.66
CA SER A 70 10.35 -11.23 -11.97
C SER A 70 10.36 -10.64 -10.56
N PHE A 71 9.98 -9.36 -10.44
CA PHE A 71 9.88 -8.65 -9.17
C PHE A 71 8.91 -9.32 -8.18
N ALA A 72 7.75 -9.79 -8.67
CA ALA A 72 6.66 -10.32 -7.86
C ALA A 72 7.07 -11.42 -6.87
N THR A 73 7.98 -12.31 -7.30
CA THR A 73 8.45 -13.44 -6.48
C THR A 73 9.28 -12.96 -5.29
N THR A 74 10.22 -12.05 -5.54
CA THR A 74 11.07 -11.46 -4.51
C THR A 74 10.26 -10.59 -3.55
N TRP A 75 9.39 -9.74 -4.10
CA TRP A 75 8.47 -8.90 -3.34
C TRP A 75 7.63 -9.75 -2.37
N ALA A 76 7.01 -10.82 -2.86
CA ALA A 76 6.20 -11.69 -2.01
C ALA A 76 7.04 -12.40 -0.95
N ALA A 77 8.26 -12.84 -1.27
CA ALA A 77 9.15 -13.46 -0.30
C ALA A 77 9.57 -12.47 0.80
N GLU A 78 9.91 -11.23 0.44
CA GLU A 78 10.23 -10.18 1.43
C GLU A 78 9.01 -9.86 2.32
N ARG A 79 7.81 -9.68 1.77
CA ARG A 79 6.59 -9.45 2.57
C ARG A 79 6.30 -10.61 3.53
N HIS A 80 6.51 -11.86 3.11
CA HIS A 80 6.39 -13.02 4.02
C HIS A 80 7.43 -12.99 5.13
N ARG A 81 8.70 -12.68 4.83
CA ARG A 81 9.75 -12.58 5.86
C ARG A 81 9.46 -11.48 6.88
N ILE A 82 8.88 -10.36 6.44
CA ILE A 82 8.42 -9.31 7.34
C ILE A 82 7.33 -9.86 8.28
N ALA A 83 6.35 -10.58 7.72
CA ALA A 83 5.29 -11.21 8.51
C ALA A 83 5.82 -12.26 9.50
N ASP A 84 6.82 -13.04 9.09
CA ASP A 84 7.48 -14.05 9.94
C ASP A 84 8.25 -13.39 11.08
N ALA A 85 9.02 -12.34 10.79
CA ALA A 85 9.74 -11.57 11.80
C ALA A 85 8.79 -10.96 12.86
N LEU A 86 7.67 -10.38 12.43
CA LEU A 86 6.63 -9.92 13.36
C LEU A 86 6.01 -11.09 14.14
N GLY A 87 5.87 -12.26 13.52
CA GLY A 87 5.41 -13.48 14.18
C GLY A 87 6.35 -13.93 15.31
N GLU A 88 7.66 -13.86 15.09
CA GLU A 88 8.67 -14.17 16.11
C GLU A 88 8.64 -13.15 17.26
N VAL A 89 8.53 -11.85 16.96
CA VAL A 89 8.40 -10.80 17.98
C VAL A 89 7.14 -11.02 18.83
N LEU A 90 6.01 -11.34 18.19
CA LEU A 90 4.75 -11.64 18.87
C LEU A 90 4.79 -12.95 19.67
N ALA A 91 5.65 -13.90 19.31
CA ALA A 91 5.86 -15.12 20.06
C ALA A 91 6.77 -14.90 21.28
N ALA A 92 7.76 -14.03 21.15
CA ALA A 92 8.67 -13.62 22.22
C ALA A 92 7.98 -12.71 23.27
N SER A 93 6.99 -11.92 22.83
CA SER A 93 6.20 -11.07 23.72
C SER A 93 5.03 -11.85 24.34
N PRO A 94 4.93 -12.01 25.68
CA PRO A 94 3.80 -12.67 26.32
C PRO A 94 2.44 -12.16 25.82
N ARG A 95 1.59 -13.10 25.41
CA ARG A 95 0.23 -12.80 24.93
C ARG A 95 -0.57 -12.10 26.03
N ILE A 96 -1.02 -10.89 25.75
CA ILE A 96 -1.99 -10.21 26.60
C ILE A 96 -3.36 -10.87 26.37
N ARG A 97 -4.08 -11.16 27.47
CA ARG A 97 -5.41 -11.78 27.41
C ARG A 97 -6.32 -11.04 26.43
N GLY A 98 -6.85 -11.77 25.45
CA GLY A 98 -7.82 -11.25 24.47
C GLY A 98 -7.22 -10.70 23.17
N VAL A 99 -5.90 -10.75 22.96
CA VAL A 99 -5.28 -10.41 21.66
C VAL A 99 -4.91 -11.71 20.93
N GLU A 100 -5.64 -12.04 19.87
CA GLU A 100 -5.26 -13.12 18.96
C GLU A 100 -4.08 -12.67 18.10
N THR A 101 -2.92 -13.28 18.32
CA THR A 101 -1.69 -12.99 17.56
C THR A 101 -1.43 -13.99 16.43
N GLY A 102 -2.35 -14.94 16.24
CA GLY A 102 -2.32 -15.88 15.11
C GLY A 102 -2.50 -15.16 13.78
N PRO A 103 -1.93 -15.68 12.68
CA PRO A 103 -2.18 -15.08 11.37
C PRO A 103 -3.68 -15.17 11.08
N ALA A 104 -4.34 -14.04 10.83
CA ALA A 104 -5.69 -14.08 10.26
C ALA A 104 -5.59 -14.77 8.90
N GLU A 105 -6.28 -15.89 8.70
CA GLU A 105 -6.31 -16.56 7.40
C GLU A 105 -6.99 -15.63 6.39
N PRO A 106 -6.25 -15.12 5.38
CA PRO A 106 -6.84 -14.20 4.42
C PRO A 106 -7.85 -14.96 3.55
N VAL A 107 -9.11 -14.51 3.58
CA VAL A 107 -10.14 -15.06 2.70
C VAL A 107 -9.83 -14.69 1.25
N VAL A 108 -9.39 -15.68 0.47
CA VAL A 108 -9.03 -15.50 -0.94
C VAL A 108 -10.27 -15.22 -1.77
N ARG A 109 -10.50 -13.96 -2.13
CA ARG A 109 -11.42 -13.58 -3.21
C ARG A 109 -10.66 -12.91 -4.34
N SER A 110 -10.01 -13.71 -5.17
CA SER A 110 -9.37 -13.24 -6.41
C SER A 110 -10.32 -13.41 -7.59
N ARG A 111 -10.75 -12.31 -8.21
CA ARG A 111 -11.19 -12.29 -9.61
C ARG A 111 -10.04 -11.75 -10.45
N VAL A 112 -9.43 -12.62 -11.25
CA VAL A 112 -8.41 -12.21 -12.22
C VAL A 112 -9.12 -11.52 -13.39
N LEU A 113 -8.87 -10.23 -13.58
CA LEU A 113 -9.33 -9.51 -14.77
C LEU A 113 -8.43 -9.89 -15.96
N ARG A 114 -8.82 -10.94 -16.69
CA ARG A 114 -8.19 -11.36 -17.96
C ARG A 114 -8.76 -10.54 -19.12
N ASP A 115 -8.31 -9.30 -19.33
CA ASP A 115 -8.59 -8.59 -20.60
C ASP A 115 -7.68 -7.36 -20.84
N ARG A 116 -7.79 -6.70 -22.01
CA ARG A 116 -7.18 -5.42 -22.43
C ARG A 116 -7.29 -4.30 -21.40
N SER A 117 -8.33 -4.32 -20.54
CA SER A 117 -8.48 -3.42 -19.39
C SER A 117 -7.32 -3.52 -18.40
N SER A 118 -6.64 -4.66 -18.29
CA SER A 118 -5.43 -4.86 -17.47
C SER A 118 -4.28 -3.93 -17.87
N ARG A 119 -4.08 -3.65 -19.17
CA ARG A 119 -3.01 -2.74 -19.64
C ARG A 119 -3.32 -1.28 -19.36
N LEU A 120 -4.59 -0.87 -19.46
CA LEU A 120 -5.01 0.49 -19.14
C LEU A 120 -4.90 0.78 -17.63
N LEU A 121 -5.12 -0.24 -16.81
CA LEU A 121 -5.05 -0.13 -15.36
C LEU A 121 -3.67 -0.44 -14.77
N ALA A 122 -2.72 -0.95 -15.55
CA ALA A 122 -1.39 -1.31 -15.05
C ALA A 122 -0.69 -0.14 -14.33
N GLY A 123 -0.62 1.04 -14.95
CA GLY A 123 -0.05 2.25 -14.35
C GLY A 123 -0.83 2.75 -13.12
N PRO A 124 -2.16 2.95 -13.22
CA PRO A 124 -3.00 3.28 -12.07
C PRO A 124 -2.87 2.31 -10.88
N ILE A 125 -2.80 1.00 -11.13
CA ILE A 125 -2.61 -0.03 -10.09
C ILE A 125 -1.19 0.06 -9.53
N ALA A 126 -0.17 0.24 -10.37
CA ALA A 126 1.20 0.47 -9.91
C ALA A 126 1.28 1.69 -8.99
N LEU A 127 0.62 2.80 -9.34
CA LEU A 127 0.57 3.98 -8.47
C LEU A 127 -0.09 3.66 -7.12
N ALA A 128 -1.21 2.91 -7.12
CA ALA A 128 -1.85 2.50 -5.88
C ALA A 128 -0.94 1.62 -5.01
N LEU A 129 -0.14 0.73 -5.61
CA LEU A 129 0.83 -0.11 -4.90
C LEU A 129 2.05 0.67 -4.41
N ALA A 130 2.49 1.70 -5.14
CA ALA A 130 3.54 2.62 -4.67
C ALA A 130 3.07 3.41 -3.44
N VAL A 131 1.84 3.93 -3.47
CA VAL A 131 1.22 4.62 -2.34
C VAL A 131 1.01 3.66 -1.16
N ASP A 132 0.58 2.42 -1.42
CA ASP A 132 0.43 1.38 -0.39
C ASP A 132 1.76 1.06 0.31
N ALA A 133 2.85 0.93 -0.44
CA ALA A 133 4.19 0.69 0.13
C ALA A 133 4.65 1.86 1.02
N GLN A 134 4.38 3.11 0.61
CA GLN A 134 4.67 4.30 1.42
C GLN A 134 3.81 4.36 2.68
N ILE A 135 2.52 3.96 2.59
CA ILE A 135 1.62 3.84 3.76
C ILE A 135 2.15 2.78 4.73
N ALA A 136 2.57 1.61 4.22
CA ALA A 136 3.15 0.55 5.05
C ALA A 136 4.43 1.04 5.74
N LEU A 137 5.31 1.71 5.02
CA LEU A 137 6.53 2.32 5.56
C LEU A 137 6.22 3.31 6.69
N HIS A 138 5.24 4.20 6.49
CA HIS A 138 4.77 5.10 7.55
C HIS A 138 4.28 4.31 8.78
N ALA A 139 3.52 3.23 8.56
CA ALA A 139 3.02 2.38 9.64
C ALA A 139 4.14 1.71 10.45
N TYR A 140 5.21 1.23 9.81
CA TYR A 140 6.38 0.68 10.52
C TYR A 140 7.14 1.75 11.31
N ARG A 141 7.31 2.96 10.76
CA ARG A 141 7.87 4.09 11.51
C ARG A 141 6.99 4.46 12.72
N ARG A 142 5.68 4.35 12.58
CA ARG A 142 4.75 4.54 13.70
C ARG A 142 4.85 3.43 14.74
N LEU A 143 4.96 2.17 14.31
CA LEU A 143 5.17 1.02 15.21
C LEU A 143 6.46 1.16 16.03
N ALA A 144 7.58 1.54 15.41
CA ALA A 144 8.83 1.78 16.12
C ALA A 144 8.64 2.77 17.27
N ARG A 145 8.03 3.93 16.98
CA ARG A 145 7.75 4.97 17.97
C ARG A 145 6.73 4.57 19.03
N LEU A 146 5.73 3.77 18.65
CA LEU A 146 4.71 3.26 19.57
C LEU A 146 5.31 2.27 20.57
N SER A 147 6.16 1.36 20.08
CA SER A 147 6.74 0.29 20.89
C SER A 147 7.75 0.76 21.93
N LEU A 148 8.44 1.89 21.68
CA LEU A 148 9.57 2.37 22.47
C LEU A 148 10.65 1.29 22.70
N HIS A 149 10.73 0.28 21.81
CA HIS A 149 11.61 -0.86 21.95
C HIS A 149 12.76 -0.77 20.92
N PRO A 150 14.03 -0.73 21.34
CA PRO A 150 15.17 -0.55 20.42
C PRO A 150 15.24 -1.60 19.30
N GLU A 151 14.95 -2.87 19.59
CA GLU A 151 14.92 -3.91 18.56
C GLU A 151 13.74 -3.77 17.58
N MET A 152 12.63 -3.16 18.00
CA MET A 152 11.52 -2.86 17.09
C MET A 152 11.88 -1.71 16.17
N GLU A 153 12.65 -0.72 16.65
CA GLU A 153 13.19 0.34 15.81
C GLU A 153 14.13 -0.21 14.73
N ARG A 154 15.06 -1.10 15.10
CA ARG A 154 15.96 -1.77 14.13
C ARG A 154 15.22 -2.61 13.10
N LEU A 155 14.22 -3.38 13.55
CA LEU A 155 13.36 -4.15 12.65
C LEU A 155 12.61 -3.21 11.70
N ALA A 156 11.97 -2.16 12.22
CA ALA A 156 11.23 -1.19 11.42
C ALA A 156 12.11 -0.45 10.42
N GLU A 157 13.36 -0.12 10.76
CA GLU A 157 14.32 0.49 9.85
C GLU A 157 14.68 -0.46 8.69
N THR A 158 14.96 -1.73 9.01
CA THR A 158 15.24 -2.76 8.00
C THR A 158 14.04 -2.97 7.07
N VAL A 159 12.83 -3.02 7.65
CA VAL A 159 11.58 -3.14 6.88
C VAL A 159 11.33 -1.89 6.04
N ALA A 160 11.59 -0.69 6.56
CA ALA A 160 11.44 0.56 5.81
C ALA A 160 12.33 0.55 4.56
N ALA A 161 13.59 0.15 4.66
CA ALA A 161 14.49 0.04 3.51
C ALA A 161 13.97 -0.94 2.44
N ILE A 162 13.30 -2.02 2.84
CA ILE A 162 12.65 -2.95 1.91
C ILE A 162 11.46 -2.28 1.21
N LEU A 163 10.59 -1.63 1.98
CA LEU A 163 9.38 -0.99 1.48
C LEU A 163 9.66 0.23 0.60
N GLU A 164 10.76 0.95 0.84
CA GLU A 164 11.25 2.02 -0.04
C GLU A 164 11.54 1.46 -1.44
N ARG A 165 12.28 0.35 -1.54
CA ARG A 165 12.55 -0.30 -2.83
C ARG A 165 11.27 -0.80 -3.52
N HIS A 166 10.26 -1.24 -2.75
CA HIS A 166 8.96 -1.60 -3.30
C HIS A 166 8.24 -0.38 -3.86
N ALA A 167 8.23 0.73 -3.13
CA ALA A 167 7.65 1.98 -3.58
C ALA A 167 8.36 2.52 -4.83
N ASP A 168 9.69 2.41 -4.91
CA ASP A 168 10.48 2.84 -6.06
C ASP A 168 10.11 2.04 -7.32
N PHE A 169 10.09 0.71 -7.22
CA PHE A 169 9.71 -0.15 -8.36
C PHE A 169 8.31 0.19 -8.88
N PHE A 170 7.32 0.27 -7.99
CA PHE A 170 5.95 0.58 -8.39
C PHE A 170 5.80 2.04 -8.86
N GLY A 171 6.57 2.95 -8.28
CA GLY A 171 6.61 4.36 -8.65
C GLY A 171 7.15 4.56 -10.08
N GLU A 172 8.24 3.88 -10.44
CA GLU A 172 8.77 3.86 -11.80
C GLU A 172 7.74 3.28 -12.78
N LEU A 173 7.18 2.10 -12.47
CA LEU A 173 6.18 1.46 -13.32
C LEU A 173 4.95 2.35 -13.55
N ALA A 174 4.53 3.08 -12.51
CA ALA A 174 3.46 4.07 -12.59
C ALA A 174 3.86 5.27 -13.45
N ALA A 175 5.05 5.83 -13.27
CA ALA A 175 5.55 6.96 -14.05
C ALA A 175 5.64 6.63 -15.55
N ASP A 176 6.21 5.47 -15.89
CA ASP A 176 6.35 4.98 -17.27
C ASP A 176 4.99 4.77 -17.95
N THR A 177 3.99 4.31 -17.20
CA THR A 177 2.69 3.94 -17.76
C THR A 177 1.71 5.12 -17.78
N ILE A 178 1.64 5.92 -16.73
CA ILE A 178 0.69 7.04 -16.63
C ILE A 178 1.15 8.18 -17.54
N GLY A 179 2.43 8.54 -17.50
CA GLY A 179 3.02 9.61 -18.29
C GLY A 179 2.28 10.95 -18.16
N ARG A 180 2.45 11.82 -19.17
CA ARG A 180 1.82 13.15 -19.25
C ARG A 180 0.31 13.19 -19.60
N PRO A 181 -0.28 12.26 -20.40
CA PRO A 181 -1.66 12.38 -20.86
C PRO A 181 -2.70 12.54 -19.73
N LEU A 182 -3.52 13.60 -19.79
CA LEU A 182 -4.53 13.90 -18.77
C LEU A 182 -5.48 12.72 -18.50
N ARG A 183 -5.94 12.02 -19.55
CA ARG A 183 -6.83 10.86 -19.42
C ARG A 183 -6.28 9.77 -18.50
N ARG A 184 -4.97 9.48 -18.56
CA ARG A 184 -4.33 8.43 -17.76
C ARG A 184 -4.22 8.86 -16.30
N ARG A 185 -3.95 10.14 -16.05
CA ARG A 185 -3.94 10.74 -14.71
C ARG A 185 -5.33 10.76 -14.07
N ILE A 186 -6.39 11.04 -14.83
CA ILE A 186 -7.77 10.96 -14.35
C ILE A 186 -8.11 9.52 -13.96
N VAL A 187 -7.75 8.53 -14.78
CA VAL A 187 -7.95 7.11 -14.42
C VAL A 187 -7.15 6.72 -13.18
N ALA A 188 -5.90 7.18 -13.06
CA ALA A 188 -5.07 6.97 -11.88
C ALA A 188 -5.71 7.54 -10.61
N ALA A 189 -6.21 8.79 -10.67
CA ALA A 189 -6.95 9.42 -9.59
C ALA A 189 -8.22 8.64 -9.21
N ALA A 190 -8.97 8.16 -10.21
CA ALA A 190 -10.17 7.36 -9.98
C ALA A 190 -9.85 6.01 -9.30
N VAL A 191 -8.77 5.34 -9.70
CA VAL A 191 -8.31 4.10 -9.07
C VAL A 191 -7.86 4.34 -7.63
N LEU A 192 -7.00 5.34 -7.39
CA LEU A 192 -6.60 5.74 -6.03
C LEU A 192 -7.79 6.12 -5.15
N ALA A 193 -8.83 6.71 -5.74
CA ALA A 193 -10.03 7.07 -5.01
C ALA A 193 -10.88 5.85 -4.63
N ALA A 194 -10.86 4.78 -5.42
CA ALA A 194 -11.71 3.60 -5.26
C ALA A 194 -11.03 2.44 -4.52
N VAL A 195 -9.71 2.32 -4.61
CA VAL A 195 -8.94 1.29 -3.89
C VAL A 195 -9.00 1.57 -2.39
N ARG A 196 -9.31 0.53 -1.62
CA ARG A 196 -9.19 0.56 -0.16
C ARG A 196 -7.74 0.25 0.23
N LEU A 197 -7.05 1.28 0.70
CA LEU A 197 -5.72 1.18 1.28
C LEU A 197 -5.84 1.11 2.82
N PRO A 198 -4.92 0.41 3.52
CA PRO A 198 -3.86 -0.44 2.98
C PRO A 198 -4.41 -1.69 2.25
N VAL A 199 -3.69 -2.18 1.25
CA VAL A 199 -4.09 -3.35 0.47
C VAL A 199 -4.13 -4.58 1.38
N GLY A 200 -5.24 -5.32 1.31
CA GLY A 200 -5.46 -6.53 2.11
C GLY A 200 -6.20 -6.29 3.42
N GLU A 201 -6.27 -5.05 3.90
CA GLU A 201 -6.93 -4.73 5.18
C GLU A 201 -8.41 -5.13 5.21
N ALA A 202 -9.11 -5.01 4.09
CA ALA A 202 -10.52 -5.38 3.98
C ALA A 202 -10.79 -6.89 4.19
N ALA A 203 -9.76 -7.73 4.20
CA ALA A 203 -9.84 -9.16 4.48
C ALA A 203 -9.55 -9.50 5.95
N LEU A 204 -9.19 -8.51 6.78
CA LEU A 204 -8.89 -8.71 8.19
C LEU A 204 -10.16 -8.69 9.05
N PRO A 205 -10.15 -9.32 10.24
CA PRO A 205 -11.19 -9.12 11.25
C PRO A 205 -11.38 -7.63 11.57
N GLU A 206 -12.63 -7.17 11.67
CA GLU A 206 -12.96 -5.74 11.81
C GLU A 206 -12.36 -5.16 13.10
N GLU A 207 -12.34 -5.91 14.19
CA GLU A 207 -11.78 -5.49 15.48
C GLU A 207 -10.28 -5.21 15.36
N LEU A 208 -9.52 -6.15 14.78
CA LEU A 208 -8.08 -6.01 14.55
C LEU A 208 -7.79 -4.87 13.58
N ALA A 209 -8.56 -4.79 12.49
CA ALA A 209 -8.38 -3.76 11.47
C ALA A 209 -8.68 -2.35 12.01
N ARG A 210 -9.70 -2.20 12.86
CA ARG A 210 -10.06 -0.91 13.47
C ARG A 210 -9.03 -0.48 14.49
N GLU A 211 -8.67 -1.37 15.42
CA GLU A 211 -7.73 -1.05 16.49
C GLU A 211 -6.30 -0.83 15.98
N GLY A 212 -5.82 -1.74 15.13
CA GLY A 212 -4.49 -1.62 14.51
C GLY A 212 -4.35 -0.34 13.69
N ARG A 213 -5.33 -0.01 12.85
CA ARG A 213 -5.34 1.23 12.06
C ARG A 213 -5.29 2.48 12.94
N GLU A 214 -6.05 2.52 14.02
CA GLU A 214 -6.02 3.66 14.95
C GLU A 214 -4.63 3.85 15.57
N LEU A 215 -3.96 2.75 15.94
CA LEU A 215 -2.62 2.79 16.52
C LEU A 215 -1.56 3.29 15.52
N VAL A 216 -1.59 2.78 14.27
CA VAL A 216 -0.56 3.10 13.27
C VAL A 216 -0.87 4.32 12.40
N PHE A 217 -2.12 4.78 12.33
CA PHE A 217 -2.53 5.91 11.48
C PHE A 217 -3.37 6.97 12.19
N GLY A 218 -3.88 6.74 13.40
CA GLY A 218 -4.78 7.67 14.11
C GLY A 218 -4.14 8.99 14.51
N ARG A 219 -2.80 9.04 14.56
CA ARG A 219 -2.01 10.27 14.71
C ARG A 219 -1.03 10.36 13.55
N ASP A 220 -1.20 11.38 12.71
CA ASP A 220 -0.26 11.70 11.64
C ASP A 220 0.68 12.83 12.08
N ASP A 221 1.97 12.59 11.95
CA ASP A 221 3.05 13.56 12.13
C ASP A 221 3.41 14.27 10.81
N GLY A 222 2.47 14.29 9.86
CA GLY A 222 2.62 14.82 8.51
C GLY A 222 3.14 13.81 7.48
N GLY A 223 3.35 12.55 7.88
CA GLY A 223 3.80 11.49 6.99
C GLY A 223 2.74 11.13 5.95
N LEU A 224 1.47 11.00 6.33
CA LEU A 224 0.38 10.69 5.39
C LEU A 224 0.12 11.87 4.43
N ASP A 225 0.13 13.09 4.93
CA ASP A 225 0.04 14.30 4.09
C ASP A 225 1.22 14.39 3.11
N GLY A 226 2.44 14.02 3.54
CA GLY A 226 3.62 13.96 2.69
C GLY A 226 3.48 12.96 1.53
N ILE A 227 2.88 11.80 1.77
CA ILE A 227 2.60 10.80 0.72
C ILE A 227 1.65 11.37 -0.33
N ASP A 228 0.53 11.96 0.10
CA ASP A 228 -0.43 12.57 -0.82
C ASP A 228 0.21 13.74 -1.60
N ALA A 229 0.98 14.59 -0.93
CA ALA A 229 1.70 15.71 -1.56
C ALA A 229 2.71 15.22 -2.62
N GLY A 230 3.42 14.11 -2.38
CA GLY A 230 4.32 13.49 -3.35
C GLY A 230 3.59 13.05 -4.63
N VAL A 231 2.41 12.44 -4.49
CA VAL A 231 1.56 12.06 -5.64
C VAL A 231 1.08 13.31 -6.40
N VAL A 232 0.64 14.35 -5.68
CA VAL A 232 0.24 15.63 -6.30
C VAL A 232 1.40 16.23 -7.08
N ALA A 233 2.60 16.28 -6.51
CA ALA A 233 3.77 16.86 -7.15
C ALA A 233 4.18 16.09 -8.42
N LEU A 234 4.20 14.76 -8.35
CA LEU A 234 4.69 13.93 -9.46
C LEU A 234 3.69 13.82 -10.62
N TYR A 235 2.39 13.71 -10.31
CA TYR A 235 1.37 13.48 -11.33
C TYR A 235 0.48 14.69 -11.61
N ALA A 236 0.59 15.77 -10.84
CA ALA A 236 -0.30 16.93 -10.92
C ALA A 236 -1.79 16.51 -10.89
N LEU A 237 -2.14 15.61 -9.97
CA LEU A 237 -3.51 15.17 -9.72
C LEU A 237 -3.83 15.33 -8.23
N PRO A 238 -5.05 15.77 -7.85
CA PRO A 238 -5.45 15.81 -6.45
C PRO A 238 -5.41 14.41 -5.83
N CYS A 239 -4.71 14.25 -4.72
CA CYS A 239 -4.61 12.99 -3.99
C CYS A 239 -4.99 13.19 -2.52
N THR A 240 -5.77 12.25 -1.99
CA THR A 240 -6.13 12.18 -0.57
C THR A 240 -6.13 10.73 -0.10
N ALA A 241 -5.39 9.85 -0.79
CA ALA A 241 -5.47 8.42 -0.60
C ALA A 241 -4.92 8.03 0.79
N ALA A 242 -3.78 8.60 1.18
CA ALA A 242 -3.16 8.35 2.48
C ALA A 242 -3.91 9.07 3.61
N ARG A 243 -4.26 10.35 3.42
CA ARG A 243 -4.96 11.16 4.45
C ARG A 243 -6.31 10.59 4.87
N ARG A 244 -6.99 9.82 4.00
CA ARG A 244 -8.26 9.14 4.35
C ARG A 244 -8.12 8.15 5.51
N LEU A 245 -6.92 7.63 5.77
CA LEU A 245 -6.65 6.72 6.88
C LEU A 245 -6.89 7.36 8.25
N LEU A 246 -6.78 8.69 8.37
CA LEU A 246 -7.09 9.43 9.61
C LEU A 246 -8.58 9.51 9.93
N ARG A 247 -9.46 9.33 8.94
CA ARG A 247 -10.91 9.50 9.07
C ARG A 247 -11.68 8.45 8.23
N PRO A 248 -11.48 7.14 8.46
CA PRO A 248 -11.98 6.08 7.58
C PRO A 248 -13.52 6.07 7.47
N HIS A 249 -14.23 6.41 8.55
CA HIS A 249 -15.70 6.41 8.59
C HIS A 249 -16.37 7.66 8.02
N ARG A 250 -15.62 8.73 7.72
CA ARG A 250 -16.20 9.95 7.12
C ARG A 250 -16.23 9.92 5.60
N THR A 251 -15.63 8.90 5.00
CA THR A 251 -15.52 8.80 3.55
C THR A 251 -16.02 7.46 3.08
N LEU A 252 -17.33 7.35 2.89
CA LEU A 252 -17.83 6.51 1.82
C LEU A 252 -18.89 7.23 0.95
N PRO A 253 -18.82 7.02 -0.38
CA PRO A 253 -18.27 8.02 -1.29
C PRO A 253 -18.80 7.84 -2.73
N LEU A 254 -19.72 8.66 -3.17
CA LEU A 254 -20.26 8.54 -4.53
C LEU A 254 -20.78 9.88 -5.00
N ARG A 255 -21.22 10.72 -4.06
CA ARG A 255 -21.83 12.02 -4.35
C ARG A 255 -20.89 12.95 -5.11
N ALA A 256 -19.62 13.06 -4.74
CA ALA A 256 -18.67 13.91 -5.48
C ALA A 256 -18.30 13.36 -6.87
N ALA A 257 -18.11 12.04 -7.00
CA ALA A 257 -17.83 11.41 -8.29
C ALA A 257 -19.05 11.42 -9.23
N VAL A 258 -20.27 11.32 -8.70
CA VAL A 258 -21.54 11.50 -9.41
C VAL A 258 -21.78 12.97 -9.76
N GLN A 259 -21.40 13.91 -8.90
CA GLN A 259 -21.49 15.35 -9.20
C GLN A 259 -20.52 15.73 -10.32
N ALA A 260 -19.27 15.28 -10.26
CA ALA A 260 -18.29 15.48 -11.32
C ALA A 260 -18.66 14.73 -12.61
N GLY A 261 -19.27 13.54 -12.49
CA GLY A 261 -19.83 12.79 -13.60
C GLY A 261 -21.04 13.48 -14.25
N ARG A 262 -21.91 14.13 -13.47
CA ARG A 262 -23.03 14.95 -13.98
C ARG A 262 -22.51 16.19 -14.71
N VAL A 263 -21.58 16.93 -14.11
CA VAL A 263 -20.94 18.09 -14.78
C VAL A 263 -20.25 17.66 -16.08
N GLY A 264 -19.59 16.50 -16.12
CA GLY A 264 -19.00 15.96 -17.35
C GLY A 264 -20.04 15.54 -18.39
N ALA A 265 -21.16 14.94 -17.98
CA ALA A 265 -22.26 14.57 -18.87
C ALA A 265 -22.98 15.80 -19.45
N ASP A 266 -23.17 16.84 -18.64
CA ASP A 266 -23.79 18.11 -19.04
C ASP A 266 -22.91 18.89 -20.01
N VAL A 267 -21.58 18.89 -19.79
CA VAL A 267 -20.61 19.48 -20.74
C VAL A 267 -20.60 18.72 -22.07
N VAL A 268 -20.65 17.39 -22.05
CA VAL A 268 -20.70 16.58 -23.27
C VAL A 268 -22.03 16.75 -24.01
N ALA A 269 -23.15 16.91 -23.29
CA ALA A 269 -24.46 17.21 -23.87
C ALA A 269 -24.46 18.59 -24.53
N GLY A 270 -23.98 19.64 -23.84
CA GLY A 270 -23.88 20.99 -24.40
C GLY A 270 -22.96 21.09 -25.62
N VAL A 271 -21.84 20.35 -25.66
CA VAL A 271 -20.96 20.29 -26.84
C VAL A 271 -21.63 19.57 -28.01
N ARG A 272 -22.51 18.59 -27.75
CA ARG A 272 -23.23 17.86 -28.80
C ARG A 272 -24.35 18.69 -29.41
N GLU A 273 -25.05 19.46 -28.57
CA GLU A 273 -26.11 20.38 -28.97
C GLU A 273 -25.57 21.59 -29.75
N LEU A 274 -24.43 22.15 -29.33
CA LEU A 274 -23.72 23.18 -30.10
C LEU A 274 -23.24 22.67 -31.46
N ARG A 275 -22.89 21.39 -31.58
CA ARG A 275 -22.50 20.79 -32.86
C ARG A 275 -23.67 20.56 -33.80
N SER A 276 -24.87 20.25 -33.30
CA SER A 276 -26.07 20.16 -34.15
C SER A 276 -26.53 21.52 -34.65
N LEU A 277 -26.37 22.58 -33.85
CA LEU A 277 -26.75 23.96 -34.24
C LEU A 277 -25.80 24.60 -35.25
N VAL A 278 -24.60 24.05 -35.46
CA VAL A 278 -23.61 24.53 -36.44
C VAL A 278 -23.62 23.67 -37.72
N ALA A 279 -24.41 22.59 -37.73
CA ALA A 279 -24.51 21.66 -38.85
C ALA A 279 -25.75 21.89 -39.75
N ASP A 280 -26.59 22.87 -39.41
CA ASP A 280 -27.65 23.45 -40.26
C ASP A 280 -27.19 24.82 -40.79
#